data_AF-A0A9D5NLK6-F1
#
_entry.id   AF-A0A9D5NLK6-F1
#
_cell.length_a   1.000
_cell.length_b   1.000
_cell.length_c   1.000
_cell.angle_alpha   90.00
_cell.angle_beta   90.00
_cell.angle_gamma   90.00
#
_symmetry.space_group_name_H-M   'P 1'
#
loop_
_entity.id
_entity.type
_entity.pdbx_description
1 polymer ?
#
loop_
_entity_poly.entity_id
_entity_poly.type
_entity_poly.pdbx_seq_one_letter_code
_entity_poly.pdbx_strand_id
1 'polypeptide(L)'
;MYDFLISEYINRLSIDEIKNFAFKKGIELTDEETDIIYEYTKKHWRTFVHGNPRPILDELKTKVRPFTYNKIETLYIEARDRYLK
;
A
#
# COMPACT_ATOMS: atom_id res chain seq x y z
N MET A 1 13.61 10.28 10.50
CA MET A 1 14.40 9.49 11.49
C MET A 1 13.68 8.19 11.91
N TYR A 2 12.73 7.67 11.11
CA TYR A 2 12.12 6.33 11.31
C TYR A 2 12.32 5.41 10.09
N ASP A 3 12.96 5.91 9.03
CA ASP A 3 13.16 5.23 7.75
C ASP A 3 13.82 3.86 7.92
N PHE A 4 14.76 3.71 8.84
CA PHE A 4 15.42 2.43 9.11
C PHE A 4 14.44 1.39 9.68
N LEU A 5 13.57 1.79 10.60
CA LEU A 5 12.57 0.89 11.19
C LEU A 5 11.50 0.53 10.16
N ILE A 6 11.09 1.50 9.33
CA ILE A 6 10.14 1.26 8.24
C ILE A 6 10.77 0.33 7.19
N SER A 7 12.02 0.56 6.79
CA SER A 7 12.70 -0.30 5.82
C SER A 7 12.88 -1.72 6.35
N GLU A 8 13.26 -1.88 7.62
CA GLU A 8 13.39 -3.21 8.24
C GLU A 8 12.04 -3.95 8.27
N TYR A 9 10.95 -3.25 8.57
CA TYR A 9 9.62 -3.81 8.52
C TYR A 9 9.23 -4.22 7.09
N ILE A 10 9.42 -3.33 6.12
CA ILE A 10 9.11 -3.60 4.69
C ILE A 10 9.96 -4.76 4.15
N ASN A 11 11.20 -4.90 4.58
CA ASN A 11 12.07 -6.01 4.18
C ASN A 11 11.51 -7.37 4.65
N ARG A 12 10.95 -7.41 5.86
CA ARG A 12 10.36 -8.61 6.46
C ARG A 12 8.91 -8.86 6.06
N LEU A 13 8.26 -7.86 5.46
CA LEU A 13 6.88 -7.96 5.02
C LEU A 13 6.69 -9.14 4.07
N SER A 14 5.77 -10.02 4.44
CA SER A 14 5.34 -11.15 3.64
C SER A 14 4.13 -10.79 2.78
N ILE A 15 3.95 -11.54 1.69
CA ILE A 15 2.79 -11.37 0.81
C ILE A 15 1.48 -11.73 1.54
N ASP A 16 1.53 -12.72 2.43
CA ASP A 16 0.40 -13.14 3.27
C ASP A 16 -0.04 -12.03 4.23
N GLU A 17 0.88 -11.25 4.77
CA GLU A 17 0.53 -10.10 5.61
C GLU A 17 -0.25 -9.04 4.83
N ILE A 18 0.10 -8.80 3.57
CA ILE A 18 -0.66 -7.88 2.70
C ILE A 18 -2.06 -8.43 2.44
N LYS A 19 -2.17 -9.71 2.06
CA LYS A 19 -3.45 -10.36 1.78
C LYS A 19 -4.35 -10.36 3.02
N ASN A 20 -3.79 -10.69 4.18
CA ASN A 20 -4.49 -10.67 5.46
C ASN A 20 -4.92 -9.25 5.88
N PHE A 21 -4.08 -8.25 5.65
CA PHE A 21 -4.42 -6.86 5.94
C PHE A 21 -5.57 -6.38 5.04
N ALA A 22 -5.48 -6.64 3.73
CA ALA A 22 -6.52 -6.30 2.78
C ALA A 22 -7.85 -6.97 3.13
N PHE A 23 -7.81 -8.26 3.47
CA PHE A 23 -8.99 -9.02 3.90
C PHE A 23 -9.64 -8.41 5.15
N LYS A 24 -8.86 -8.04 6.17
CA LYS A 24 -9.35 -7.33 7.38
C LYS A 24 -9.99 -5.98 7.07
N LYS A 25 -9.63 -5.36 5.95
CA LYS A 25 -10.22 -4.10 5.46
C LYS A 25 -11.38 -4.31 4.49
N GLY A 26 -11.81 -5.55 4.28
CA GLY A 26 -12.90 -5.91 3.38
C GLY A 26 -12.51 -5.82 1.90
N ILE A 27 -11.22 -6.00 1.59
CA ILE A 27 -10.68 -6.05 0.23
C ILE A 27 -10.24 -7.48 -0.05
N GLU A 28 -10.94 -8.15 -0.96
CA GLU A 28 -10.54 -9.47 -1.45
C GLU A 28 -9.65 -9.31 -2.68
N LEU A 29 -8.34 -9.37 -2.48
CA LEU A 29 -7.35 -9.26 -3.54
C LEU A 29 -7.24 -10.58 -4.31
N THR A 30 -7.14 -10.50 -5.64
CA THR A 30 -6.66 -11.63 -6.44
C THR A 30 -5.17 -11.86 -6.20
N ASP A 31 -4.65 -13.03 -6.58
CA ASP A 31 -3.21 -13.30 -6.43
C ASP A 31 -2.37 -12.30 -7.26
N GLU A 32 -2.81 -11.98 -8.48
CA GLU A 32 -2.19 -10.93 -9.31
C GLU A 32 -2.18 -9.54 -8.65
N GLU A 33 -3.33 -9.11 -8.09
CA GLU A 33 -3.40 -7.81 -7.38
C GLU A 33 -2.51 -7.83 -6.13
N THR A 34 -2.42 -8.97 -5.44
CA THR A 34 -1.61 -9.14 -4.24
C THR A 34 -0.12 -8.99 -4.60
N ASP A 35 0.34 -9.64 -5.66
CA ASP A 35 1.71 -9.52 -6.16
C ASP A 35 2.05 -8.06 -6.55
N ILE A 36 1.14 -7.40 -7.28
CA ILE A 36 1.33 -6.00 -7.67
C ILE A 36 1.44 -5.12 -6.43
N ILE A 37 0.53 -5.23 -5.47
CA ILE A 37 0.53 -4.39 -4.26
C ILE A 37 1.77 -4.66 -3.42
N TYR A 38 2.22 -5.92 -3.35
CA TYR A 38 3.43 -6.31 -2.65
C TYR A 38 4.68 -5.64 -3.22
N GLU A 39 4.88 -5.77 -4.53
CA GLU A 39 6.01 -5.15 -5.22
C GLU A 39 5.99 -3.63 -5.09
N TYR A 40 4.81 -3.01 -5.24
CA TYR A 40 4.64 -1.57 -5.09
C TYR A 40 4.96 -1.09 -3.68
N THR A 41 4.50 -1.83 -2.67
CA THR A 41 4.78 -1.52 -1.26
C THR A 41 6.28 -1.58 -1.01
N LYS A 42 6.95 -2.66 -1.43
CA LYS A 42 8.40 -2.82 -1.26
C LYS A 42 9.24 -1.79 -2.01
N LYS A 43 8.85 -1.46 -3.24
CA LYS A 43 9.62 -0.56 -4.09
C LYS A 43 9.40 0.91 -3.77
N HIS A 44 8.18 1.28 -3.37
CA HIS A 44 7.77 2.69 -3.29
C HIS A 44 7.44 3.19 -1.88
N TRP A 45 7.58 2.38 -0.82
CA TRP A 45 7.27 2.79 0.57
C TRP A 45 7.86 4.16 0.94
N ARG A 46 9.08 4.45 0.50
CA ARG A 46 9.76 5.72 0.82
C ARG A 46 9.04 6.92 0.22
N THR A 47 8.51 6.78 -1.00
CA THR A 47 7.71 7.82 -1.67
C THR A 47 6.34 7.98 -1.02
N PHE A 48 5.75 6.90 -0.51
CA PHE A 48 4.50 6.97 0.26
C PHE A 48 4.67 7.71 1.59
N VAL A 49 5.84 7.62 2.24
CA VAL A 49 6.11 8.26 3.53
C VAL A 49 6.60 9.71 3.38
N HIS A 50 7.50 9.98 2.44
CA HIS A 50 8.22 11.27 2.35
C HIS A 50 7.95 12.07 1.08
N GLY A 51 7.36 11.46 0.07
CA GLY A 51 7.24 12.02 -1.27
C GLY A 51 5.81 12.30 -1.70
N ASN A 52 5.62 12.34 -3.02
CA ASN A 52 4.31 12.42 -3.62
C ASN A 52 3.92 11.05 -4.21
N PRO A 53 3.02 10.28 -3.56
CA PRO A 53 2.59 8.99 -4.07
C PRO A 53 1.52 9.07 -5.16
N ARG A 54 1.00 10.26 -5.52
CA ARG A 54 -0.04 10.41 -6.54
C ARG A 54 0.29 9.67 -7.85
N PRO A 55 1.48 9.82 -8.46
CA PRO A 55 1.80 9.12 -9.70
C PRO A 55 1.79 7.59 -9.54
N ILE A 56 2.18 7.09 -8.37
CA ILE A 56 2.22 5.65 -8.06
C ILE A 56 0.78 5.13 -7.86
N LEU A 57 -0.08 5.89 -7.20
CA LEU A 57 -1.50 5.57 -7.05
C LEU A 57 -2.21 5.59 -8.42
N ASP A 58 -1.95 6.59 -9.25
CA ASP A 58 -2.52 6.68 -10.60
C ASP A 58 -2.09 5.50 -11.47
N GLU A 59 -0.83 5.04 -11.36
CA GLU A 59 -0.37 3.83 -12.02
C GLU A 59 -1.08 2.58 -11.47
N LEU A 60 -1.18 2.46 -10.14
CA LEU A 60 -1.85 1.34 -9.48
C LEU A 60 -3.31 1.22 -9.92
N LYS A 61 -4.00 2.35 -10.11
CA LYS A 61 -5.38 2.42 -10.61
C LYS A 61 -5.58 1.70 -11.96
N THR A 62 -4.56 1.66 -12.79
CA THR A 62 -4.60 0.97 -14.09
C THR A 62 -4.31 -0.52 -13.99
N LYS A 63 -3.77 -0.99 -12.86
CA LYS A 63 -3.32 -2.36 -12.63
C LYS A 63 -4.22 -3.16 -11.69
N VAL A 64 -5.05 -2.50 -10.89
CA VAL A 64 -5.98 -3.15 -9.96
C VAL A 64 -7.42 -2.80 -10.30
N ARG A 65 -8.38 -3.57 -9.78
CA ARG A 65 -9.79 -3.31 -10.01
C ARG A 65 -10.22 -1.96 -9.39
N PRO A 66 -11.19 -1.24 -9.99
CA PRO A 66 -11.64 0.06 -9.47
C PRO A 66 -12.09 0.02 -8.01
N PHE A 67 -12.76 -1.06 -7.59
CA PHE A 67 -13.18 -1.25 -6.20
C PHE A 67 -11.97 -1.35 -5.24
N THR A 68 -10.99 -2.18 -5.60
CA THR A 68 -9.73 -2.35 -4.87
C THR A 68 -9.00 -1.02 -4.76
N TYR A 69 -8.87 -0.29 -5.87
CA TYR A 69 -8.22 1.02 -5.90
C TYR A 69 -8.90 2.03 -4.97
N ASN A 70 -10.23 2.17 -5.06
CA ASN A 70 -10.97 3.11 -4.22
C ASN A 70 -10.77 2.84 -2.72
N LYS A 71 -10.70 1.56 -2.33
CA LYS A 71 -10.42 1.17 -0.94
C LYS A 71 -8.99 1.50 -0.54
N ILE A 72 -8.00 1.25 -1.39
CA ILE A 72 -6.60 1.61 -1.15
C ILE A 72 -6.44 3.13 -0.99
N GLU A 73 -7.06 3.93 -1.86
CA GLU A 73 -7.00 5.39 -1.78
C GLU A 73 -7.65 5.89 -0.48
N THR A 74 -8.78 5.32 -0.08
CA THR A 74 -9.43 5.64 1.21
C THR A 74 -8.51 5.33 2.39
N LEU A 75 -7.89 4.15 2.41
CA LEU A 75 -6.96 3.75 3.48
C LEU A 75 -5.73 4.66 3.54
N TYR A 76 -5.21 5.08 2.39
CA TYR A 76 -4.09 6.02 2.31
C TYR A 76 -4.45 7.38 2.89
N ILE A 77 -5.62 7.93 2.54
CA ILE A 77 -6.11 9.20 3.08
C ILE A 77 -6.29 9.10 4.60
N GLU A 78 -6.94 8.04 5.09
CA GLU A 78 -7.12 7.81 6.54
C GLU A 78 -5.78 7.72 7.29
N ALA A 79 -4.79 7.01 6.73
CA ALA A 79 -3.48 6.88 7.34
C ALA A 79 -2.72 8.22 7.36
N ARG A 80 -2.79 8.98 6.27
CA ARG A 80 -2.16 10.30 6.15
C ARG A 80 -2.78 11.31 7.10
N ASP A 81 -4.11 11.34 7.21
CA ASP A 81 -4.83 12.23 8.13
C ASP A 81 -4.49 11.92 9.59
N ARG A 82 -4.26 10.65 9.93
CA ARG A 82 -3.78 10.26 11.27
C ARG A 82 -2.32 10.62 11.50
N TYR A 83 -1.47 10.57 10.48
CA TYR A 83 -0.05 10.91 10.59
C TYR A 83 0.20 12.43 10.70
N LEU A 84 -0.70 13.24 10.13
CA LEU A 84 -0.63 14.71 10.17
C LEU A 84 -1.33 15.33 11.39
N LYS A 85 -2.03 14.54 12.21
CA LYS A 85 -2.59 14.95 13.50
C LYS A 85 -1.61 14.67 14.63
#